data_AF-A0A2V2D8R6-F1
#
_entry.id   AF-A0A2V2D8R6-F1
#
_cell.length_a   1.000
_cell.length_b   1.000
_cell.length_c   1.000
_cell.angle_alpha   90.00
_cell.angle_beta   90.00
_cell.angle_gamma   90.00
#
_symmetry.space_group_name_H-M   'P 1'
#
loop_
_entity.id
_entity.type
_entity.pdbx_description
1 polymer ?
#
loop_
_entity_poly.entity_id
_entity_poly.type
_entity_poly.pdbx_seq_one_letter_code
_entity_poly.pdbx_strand_id
1 'polypeptide(L)'
;MSKTDVTILSLKKQIEEKREELQKKKFRFAPETNCILPFEGNSYNINVVSENILKLLLIKLNMYAMSARELKMKMPEFGGYSVELWMEDIKNRLALIELKNEEADLKAKEDKLSKLLSNDKKTELAIQEIADSLGLSV
;
A
#
# COMPACT_ATOMS: atom_id res chain seq x y z
N MET A 1 -3.84 0.04 -36.58
CA MET A 1 -3.62 0.45 -35.17
C MET A 1 -3.07 1.87 -35.14
N SER A 2 -3.67 2.78 -34.36
CA SER A 2 -3.04 4.07 -34.12
C SER A 2 -1.78 3.86 -33.27
N LYS A 3 -0.72 4.65 -33.47
CA LYS A 3 0.48 4.61 -32.59
C LYS A 3 0.07 4.76 -31.11
N THR A 4 -0.98 5.52 -30.86
CA THR A 4 -1.57 5.77 -29.55
C THR A 4 -2.12 4.50 -28.90
N ASP A 5 -2.85 3.65 -29.63
CA ASP A 5 -3.40 2.41 -29.07
C ASP A 5 -2.29 1.42 -28.72
N VAL A 6 -1.21 1.35 -29.52
CA VAL A 6 -0.03 0.51 -29.23
C VAL A 6 0.66 0.97 -27.95
N THR A 7 0.82 2.29 -27.77
CA THR A 7 1.39 2.86 -26.53
C THR A 7 0.50 2.58 -25.33
N ILE A 8 -0.83 2.70 -25.46
CA ILE A 8 -1.78 2.42 -24.38
C ILE A 8 -1.72 0.95 -23.96
N LEU A 9 -1.64 0.01 -24.91
CA LEU A 9 -1.52 -1.43 -24.61
C LEU A 9 -0.19 -1.77 -23.92
N SER A 10 0.91 -1.16 -24.35
CA SER A 10 2.22 -1.30 -23.67
C SER A 10 2.18 -0.77 -22.23
N LEU A 11 1.55 0.38 -22.02
CA LEU A 11 1.39 0.96 -20.67
C LEU A 11 0.49 0.10 -19.77
N LYS A 12 -0.59 -0.48 -20.31
CA LYS A 12 -1.43 -1.42 -19.57
C LYS A 12 -0.64 -2.67 -19.15
N LYS A 13 0.19 -3.21 -20.04
CA LYS A 13 1.05 -4.35 -19.70
C LYS A 13 2.03 -4.02 -18.57
N GLN A 14 2.66 -2.85 -18.60
CA GLN A 14 3.53 -2.40 -17.51
C GLN A 14 2.79 -2.19 -16.19
N ILE A 15 1.52 -1.78 -16.21
CA ILE A 15 0.69 -1.69 -15.01
C ILE A 15 0.42 -3.08 -14.44
N GLU A 16 0.13 -4.06 -15.29
CA GLU A 16 -0.12 -5.44 -14.85
C GLU A 16 1.13 -6.07 -14.23
N GLU A 17 2.30 -5.90 -14.85
CA GLU A 17 3.59 -6.36 -14.29
C GLU A 17 3.85 -5.75 -12.90
N LYS A 18 3.62 -4.43 -12.75
CA LYS A 18 3.74 -3.76 -11.44
C LYS A 18 2.72 -4.25 -10.43
N ARG A 19 1.51 -4.56 -10.86
CA ARG A 19 0.44 -5.09 -10.01
C ARG A 19 0.78 -6.48 -9.49
N GLU A 20 1.35 -7.35 -10.33
CA GLU A 20 1.84 -8.66 -9.92
C GLU A 20 2.99 -8.56 -8.90
N GLU A 21 3.92 -7.64 -9.10
CA GLU A 21 4.99 -7.36 -8.12
C GLU A 21 4.42 -6.89 -6.78
N LEU A 22 3.40 -6.03 -6.80
CA LEU A 22 2.67 -5.59 -5.61
C LEU A 22 1.94 -6.75 -4.91
N GLN A 23 1.32 -7.67 -5.66
CA GLN A 23 0.70 -8.85 -5.05
C GLN A 23 1.73 -9.74 -4.34
N LYS A 24 2.94 -9.87 -4.88
CA LYS A 24 4.02 -10.63 -4.22
C LYS A 24 4.47 -9.98 -2.90
N LYS A 25 4.35 -8.65 -2.80
CA LYS A 25 4.69 -7.88 -1.59
C LYS A 25 3.55 -7.78 -0.58
N LYS A 26 2.35 -8.30 -0.89
CA LYS A 26 1.26 -8.30 0.08
C LYS A 26 1.62 -9.11 1.31
N PHE A 27 1.43 -8.49 2.46
CA PHE A 27 1.52 -9.14 3.75
C PHE A 27 0.28 -8.81 4.58
N ARG A 28 0.03 -9.60 5.61
CA ARG A 28 -1.03 -9.33 6.58
C ARG A 28 -0.46 -8.55 7.74
N PHE A 29 -1.21 -7.56 8.22
CA PHE A 29 -0.86 -6.90 9.49
C PHE A 29 -0.89 -7.92 10.63
N ALA A 30 0.26 -8.16 11.24
CA ALA A 30 0.41 -9.03 12.41
C ALA A 30 1.09 -8.21 13.50
N PRO A 31 0.32 -7.42 14.28
CA PRO A 31 0.88 -6.58 15.32
C PRO A 31 1.32 -7.43 16.52
N GLU A 32 2.43 -7.04 17.14
CA GLU A 32 2.90 -7.64 18.38
C GLU A 32 2.23 -7.02 19.61
N THR A 33 1.75 -5.79 19.49
CA THR A 33 1.06 -5.06 20.56
C THR A 33 -0.46 -5.21 20.48
N ASN A 34 -1.15 -4.72 21.51
CA ASN A 34 -2.61 -4.63 21.54
C ASN A 34 -3.19 -3.57 20.58
N CYS A 35 -2.36 -2.90 19.75
CA CYS A 35 -2.74 -1.85 18.81
C CYS A 35 -3.32 -0.56 19.42
N ILE A 36 -3.38 -0.46 20.75
CA ILE A 36 -3.90 0.70 21.46
C ILE A 36 -2.75 1.29 22.25
N LEU A 37 -2.08 2.29 21.67
CA LEU A 37 -0.90 2.93 22.24
C LEU A 37 -1.32 4.02 23.24
N PRO A 38 -1.08 3.85 24.57
CA PRO A 38 -1.18 4.94 25.51
C PRO A 38 0.09 5.80 25.42
N PHE A 39 -0.04 7.06 25.01
CA PHE A 39 1.09 7.94 24.77
C PHE A 39 0.75 9.41 25.02
N GLU A 40 1.57 10.08 25.84
CA GLU A 40 1.42 11.51 26.18
C GLU A 40 -0.01 11.87 26.63
N GLY A 41 -0.60 11.07 27.52
CA GLY A 41 -1.95 11.29 28.05
C GLY A 41 -3.10 10.96 27.09
N ASN A 42 -2.80 10.46 25.88
CA ASN A 42 -3.79 10.07 24.88
C ASN A 42 -3.74 8.56 24.61
N SER A 43 -4.80 8.03 24.01
CA SER A 43 -4.87 6.63 23.54
C SER A 43 -5.05 6.60 22.03
N TYR A 44 -4.07 6.02 21.32
CA TYR A 44 -4.05 5.96 19.86
C TYR A 44 -4.31 4.53 19.38
N ASN A 45 -5.39 4.33 18.62
CA ASN A 45 -5.64 3.06 17.94
C ASN A 45 -4.93 3.05 16.58
N ILE A 46 -3.80 2.34 16.49
CA ILE A 46 -2.94 2.31 15.29
C ILE A 46 -3.66 1.78 14.03
N ASN A 47 -4.78 1.04 14.19
CA ASN A 47 -5.56 0.54 13.07
C ASN A 47 -6.43 1.61 12.40
N VAL A 48 -6.74 2.71 13.09
CA VAL A 48 -7.76 3.69 12.66
C VAL A 48 -7.19 5.10 12.51
N VAL A 49 -6.13 5.44 13.25
CA VAL A 49 -5.51 6.76 13.15
C VAL A 49 -4.98 7.03 11.74
N SER A 50 -4.95 8.31 11.38
CA SER A 50 -4.47 8.76 10.06
C SER A 50 -2.99 8.46 9.86
N GLU A 51 -2.58 8.31 8.59
CA GLU A 51 -1.19 8.11 8.20
C GLU A 51 -0.25 9.19 8.76
N ASN A 52 -0.70 10.45 8.76
CA ASN A 52 0.08 11.57 9.30
C ASN A 52 0.31 11.43 10.81
N ILE A 53 -0.71 10.98 11.55
CA ILE A 53 -0.59 10.73 13.00
C ILE A 53 0.36 9.55 13.24
N LEU A 54 0.25 8.46 12.47
CA LEU A 54 1.17 7.33 12.57
C LEU A 54 2.63 7.74 12.35
N LYS A 55 2.91 8.56 11.32
CA LYS A 55 4.24 9.10 11.06
C LYS A 55 4.75 9.94 12.23
N LEU A 56 3.90 10.81 12.79
CA LEU A 56 4.27 11.63 13.94
C LEU A 56 4.55 10.77 15.18
N LEU A 57 3.73 9.77 15.47
CA LEU A 57 3.94 8.83 16.56
C LEU A 57 5.27 8.07 16.40
N LEU A 58 5.57 7.59 15.19
CA LEU A 58 6.83 6.90 14.89
C LEU A 58 8.04 7.79 15.17
N ILE A 59 8.00 9.05 14.73
CA ILE A 59 9.07 10.03 14.99
C ILE A 59 9.24 10.24 16.50
N LYS A 60 8.14 10.48 17.22
CA LYS A 60 8.19 10.71 18.67
C LYS A 60 8.74 9.49 19.41
N LEU A 61 8.24 8.29 19.14
CA LEU A 61 8.74 7.05 19.74
C LEU A 61 10.24 6.87 19.47
N ASN A 62 10.70 7.15 18.25
CA ASN A 62 12.12 7.10 17.92
C ASN A 62 12.93 8.16 18.69
N MET A 63 12.40 9.35 18.94
CA MET A 63 13.06 10.36 19.79
C MET A 63 13.28 9.84 21.22
N TYR A 64 12.26 9.21 21.82
CA TYR A 64 12.38 8.58 23.14
C TYR A 64 13.44 7.46 23.13
N ALA A 65 13.44 6.61 22.09
CA ALA A 65 14.40 5.52 21.97
C ALA A 65 15.85 6.02 21.80
N MET A 66 16.06 7.03 20.96
CA MET A 66 17.37 7.67 20.76
C MET A 66 17.87 8.33 22.03
N SER A 67 17.01 9.10 22.72
CA SER A 67 17.37 9.79 23.95
C SER A 67 17.70 8.81 25.08
N ALA A 68 16.90 7.75 25.26
CA ALA A 68 17.18 6.72 26.26
C ALA A 68 18.53 6.03 26.02
N ARG A 69 18.86 5.73 24.75
CA ARG A 69 20.15 5.13 24.38
C ARG A 69 21.33 6.07 24.67
N GLU A 70 21.21 7.33 24.26
CA GLU A 70 22.25 8.35 24.49
C GLU A 70 22.51 8.58 25.99
N LEU A 71 21.43 8.66 26.77
CA LEU A 71 21.49 8.85 28.22
C LEU A 71 21.82 7.57 29.00
N LYS A 72 22.02 6.44 28.32
CA LYS A 72 22.25 5.11 28.92
C LYS A 72 21.15 4.72 29.92
N MET A 73 19.92 5.12 29.64
CA MET A 73 18.73 4.80 30.44
C MET A 73 18.05 3.54 29.91
N LYS A 74 17.25 2.90 30.77
CA LYS A 74 16.37 1.81 30.33
C LYS A 74 15.41 2.33 29.27
N MET A 75 15.20 1.54 28.21
CA MET A 75 14.26 1.85 27.16
C MET A 75 12.84 2.02 27.74
N PRO A 76 12.08 3.07 27.37
CA PRO A 76 10.74 3.28 27.87
C PRO A 76 9.77 2.21 27.35
N GLU A 77 8.77 1.93 28.18
CA GLU A 77 7.67 1.03 27.87
C GLU A 77 6.36 1.82 27.89
N PHE A 78 5.48 1.53 26.94
CA PHE A 78 4.17 2.17 26.82
C PHE A 78 3.11 1.07 26.79
N GLY A 79 2.14 1.12 27.70
CA GLY A 79 1.06 0.13 27.76
C GLY A 79 1.55 -1.31 27.97
N GLY A 80 2.72 -1.50 28.58
CA GLY A 80 3.32 -2.82 28.82
C GLY A 80 4.16 -3.39 27.66
N TYR A 81 4.36 -2.64 26.58
CA TYR A 81 5.20 -3.04 25.44
C TYR A 81 6.38 -2.07 25.27
N SER A 82 7.48 -2.58 24.72
CA SER A 82 8.66 -1.75 24.44
C SER A 82 8.39 -0.74 23.33
N VAL A 83 9.12 0.38 23.34
CA VAL A 83 9.08 1.36 22.25
C VAL A 83 9.39 0.73 20.88
N GLU A 84 10.22 -0.30 20.83
CA GLU A 84 10.64 -0.98 19.60
C GLU A 84 9.49 -1.75 18.96
N LEU A 85 8.73 -2.51 19.75
CA LEU A 85 7.53 -3.22 19.29
C LEU A 85 6.49 -2.25 18.75
N TRP A 86 6.28 -1.11 19.42
CA TRP A 86 5.37 -0.07 18.93
C TRP A 86 5.83 0.53 17.61
N MET A 87 7.13 0.80 17.45
CA MET A 87 7.67 1.32 16.20
C MET A 87 7.52 0.31 15.06
N GLU A 88 7.70 -0.98 15.33
CA GLU A 88 7.52 -2.05 14.35
C GLU A 88 6.06 -2.15 13.89
N ASP A 89 5.12 -2.18 14.83
CA ASP A 89 3.69 -2.19 14.52
C ASP A 89 3.27 -0.97 13.68
N ILE A 90 3.76 0.23 14.02
CA ILE A 90 3.46 1.44 13.25
C ILE A 90 4.08 1.39 11.86
N LYS A 91 5.32 0.91 11.71
CA LYS A 91 5.96 0.74 10.39
C LYS A 91 5.21 -0.25 9.51
N ASN A 92 4.85 -1.40 10.07
CA ASN A 92 4.06 -2.42 9.38
C ASN A 92 2.70 -1.87 8.94
N ARG A 93 2.06 -1.06 9.79
CA ARG A 93 0.81 -0.38 9.43
C ARG A 93 0.99 0.63 8.30
N LEU A 94 2.04 1.46 8.34
CA LEU A 94 2.35 2.43 7.30
C LEU A 94 2.62 1.74 5.95
N ALA A 95 3.40 0.66 5.95
CA ALA A 95 3.68 -0.11 4.75
C ALA A 95 2.40 -0.71 4.12
N LEU A 96 1.43 -1.14 4.93
CA LEU A 96 0.13 -1.59 4.41
C LEU A 96 -0.72 -0.47 3.82
N ILE A 97 -0.65 0.73 4.39
CA ILE A 97 -1.33 1.91 3.83
C ILE A 97 -0.69 2.25 2.49
N GLU A 98 0.64 2.26 2.41
CA GLU A 98 1.39 2.51 1.17
C GLU A 98 1.04 1.51 0.07
N LEU A 99 1.05 0.20 0.38
CA LEU A 99 0.63 -0.84 -0.57
C LEU A 99 -0.79 -0.61 -1.10
N LYS A 100 -1.75 -0.25 -0.24
CA LYS A 100 -3.13 0.04 -0.65
C LYS A 100 -3.24 1.29 -1.52
N ASN A 101 -2.45 2.32 -1.21
CA ASN A 101 -2.42 3.55 -2.00
C ASN A 101 -1.83 3.29 -3.39
N GLU A 102 -0.76 2.49 -3.48
CA GLU A 102 -0.16 2.07 -4.76
C GLU A 102 -1.14 1.24 -5.59
N GLU A 103 -1.87 0.28 -4.99
CA GLU A 103 -2.91 -0.48 -5.68
C GLU A 103 -4.03 0.42 -6.22
N ALA A 104 -4.47 1.42 -5.44
CA ALA A 104 -5.49 2.36 -5.86
C ALA A 104 -5.01 3.28 -7.00
N ASP A 105 -3.76 3.75 -6.95
CA ASP A 105 -3.16 4.58 -8.00
C ASP A 105 -2.97 3.80 -9.31
N LEU A 106 -2.50 2.56 -9.25
CA LEU A 106 -2.40 1.70 -10.43
C LEU A 106 -3.77 1.47 -11.07
N LYS A 107 -4.79 1.16 -10.27
CA LYS A 107 -6.17 1.00 -10.76
C LYS A 107 -6.68 2.28 -11.43
N ALA A 108 -6.45 3.44 -10.81
CA ALA A 108 -6.87 4.72 -11.39
C ALA A 108 -6.14 5.03 -12.71
N LYS A 109 -4.87 4.66 -12.84
CA LYS A 109 -4.09 4.78 -14.09
C LYS A 109 -4.63 3.82 -15.16
N GLU A 110 -4.94 2.58 -14.79
CA GLU A 110 -5.55 1.59 -15.69
C GLU A 110 -6.91 2.06 -16.23
N ASP A 111 -7.78 2.57 -15.35
CA ASP A 111 -9.09 3.12 -15.73
C ASP A 111 -8.96 4.30 -16.70
N LYS A 112 -7.98 5.19 -16.49
CA LYS A 112 -7.69 6.30 -17.40
C LYS A 112 -7.22 5.79 -18.77
N LEU A 113 -6.31 4.83 -18.81
CA LEU A 113 -5.85 4.22 -20.06
C LEU A 113 -6.98 3.51 -20.81
N SER A 114 -7.84 2.79 -20.10
CA SER A 114 -9.03 2.13 -20.68
C SER A 114 -10.00 3.12 -21.30
N LYS A 115 -10.16 4.31 -20.72
CA LYS A 115 -10.99 5.38 -21.31
C LYS A 115 -10.40 5.94 -22.59
N LEU A 116 -9.07 6.09 -22.66
CA LEU A 116 -8.34 6.65 -23.80
C LEU A 116 -8.22 5.72 -25.01
N LEU A 117 -8.51 4.42 -24.86
CA LEU A 117 -8.57 3.48 -25.99
C LEU A 117 -9.64 3.92 -27.02
N SER A 118 -9.31 3.82 -28.31
CA SER A 118 -10.26 4.06 -29.40
C SER A 118 -11.45 3.09 -29.34
N ASN A 119 -12.62 3.53 -29.83
CA ASN A 119 -13.83 2.70 -29.84
C ASN A 119 -13.67 1.44 -30.70
N ASP A 120 -12.95 1.55 -31.82
CA ASP A 120 -12.65 0.42 -32.70
C ASP A 120 -11.81 -0.63 -31.96
N LYS A 121 -10.77 -0.20 -31.23
CA LYS A 121 -9.92 -1.11 -30.46
C LYS A 121 -10.64 -1.69 -29.23
N LYS A 122 -11.54 -0.95 -28.59
CA LYS A 122 -12.43 -1.48 -27.54
C LYS A 122 -13.33 -2.59 -28.08
N THR A 123 -13.87 -2.38 -29.29
CA THR A 123 -14.73 -3.37 -29.96
C THR A 123 -13.93 -4.61 -30.34
N GLU A 124 -12.73 -4.46 -30.90
CA GLU A 124 -11.83 -5.57 -31.18
C GLU A 124 -11.50 -6.39 -29.92
N LEU A 125 -11.17 -5.72 -28.80
CA LEU A 125 -10.89 -6.40 -27.54
C LEU A 125 -12.12 -7.15 -26.99
N ALA A 126 -13.31 -6.56 -27.08
CA ALA A 126 -14.55 -7.21 -26.66
C ALA A 126 -14.89 -8.43 -27.52
N ILE A 127 -14.66 -8.36 -28.84
CA ILE A 127 -14.83 -9.50 -29.75
C ILE A 127 -13.83 -10.61 -29.39
N GLN A 128 -12.57 -10.26 -29.11
CA GLN A 128 -11.56 -11.23 -28.68
C GLN A 128 -11.93 -11.89 -27.34
N GLU A 129 -12.37 -11.13 -26.34
CA GLU A 129 -12.83 -11.68 -25.06
C GLU A 129 -14.01 -12.66 -25.23
N ILE A 130 -14.97 -12.34 -26.12
CA ILE A 130 -16.09 -13.23 -26.44
C ILE A 130 -15.58 -14.48 -27.15
N ALA A 131 -14.68 -14.33 -28.12
CA ALA A 131 -14.10 -15.44 -28.86
C ALA A 131 -13.33 -16.40 -27.92
N ASP A 132 -12.50 -15.86 -27.03
CA ASP A 132 -11.78 -16.61 -26.01
C ASP A 132 -12.74 -17.32 -25.04
N SER A 133 -13.81 -16.66 -24.60
CA SER A 133 -14.83 -17.26 -23.73
C SER A 133 -15.58 -18.44 -24.39
N LEU A 134 -15.67 -18.43 -25.72
CA LEU A 134 -16.28 -19.48 -26.54
C LEU A 134 -15.27 -20.53 -27.00
N GLY A 135 -13.98 -20.41 -26.63
CA GLY A 135 -12.92 -21.32 -27.07
C GLY A 135 -12.58 -21.20 -28.56
N LEU A 136 -12.99 -20.11 -29.21
CA LEU A 136 -12.70 -19.82 -30.60
C LEU A 136 -11.46 -18.92 -30.66
N SER A 137 -10.28 -19.49 -30.87
CA SER A 137 -9.10 -18.65 -31.12
C SER A 137 -9.19 -18.04 -32.53
N VAL A 138 -9.40 -16.72 -32.61
CA VAL A 138 -9.27 -15.91 -33.84
C VAL A 138 -7.94 -15.18 -33.83
#